data_AF-A0A2R6K5Y2-F1
#
_entry.id   AF-A0A2R6K5Y2-F1
#
_cell.length_a   1.000
_cell.length_b   1.000
_cell.length_c   1.000
_cell.angle_alpha   90.00
_cell.angle_beta   90.00
_cell.angle_gamma   90.00
#
_symmetry.space_group_name_H-M   'P 1'
#
loop_
_entity.id
_entity.type
_entity.pdbx_description
1 polymer ?
#
loop_
_entity_poly.entity_id
_entity_poly.type
_entity_poly.pdbx_seq_one_letter_code
_entity_poly.pdbx_strand_id
1 'polypeptide(L)'
;MSERSDAERHPNNVDLTETHVVTVFLRDRSDVLLLQRSDAVGSYSGRWGAVAGHAEGETRPEGASRKRERGARGAKRTVSDGDPDDAALEEIREETGLDAAADTTLVRRGDSFEVTDADLGKRWLVHPYLFDCDSRHIEPNEETADFEWASPTAILRRETVPDLWTSYDRVRPTAETVAADRDHGSASLSVRALEVLRDEAALAVERTGEGAAEETATGDGTTERSWADLTAVARTLLEARPSMAVVTNRVNRAVHAAGESATAAALETAAREGIDRALDADDTAAATAADRLPDRVATLSRSGTVADAVERADPAAVLVAESRPGREAVGTAERVAERTDAAVTLTTDAALAEQLATFDVAALVVGADTVLPDGSVLNKVGTRAAATAAASEGIDCLVVTASDKIAPADGDRGDAAADRSVGPEDRSVDREERDPAELYDGDADLHVANPTFDVTPADRVDALVTERGVLDADEVRAVAAEHRTLSEWDE
;
A
#
# COMPACT_ATOMS: atom_id res chain seq x y z
N MET A 1 15.74 -34.06 -69.13
CA MET A 1 15.52 -34.78 -67.86
C MET A 1 16.39 -34.04 -66.85
N SER A 2 15.96 -32.91 -66.29
CA SER A 2 14.90 -32.69 -65.29
C SER A 2 15.15 -33.49 -64.01
N GLU A 3 15.92 -32.93 -63.09
CA GLU A 3 15.74 -33.14 -61.66
C GLU A 3 15.61 -31.76 -61.00
N ARG A 4 14.37 -31.45 -60.60
CA ARG A 4 13.97 -30.34 -59.72
C ARG A 4 14.38 -30.77 -58.30
N SER A 5 15.09 -29.94 -57.52
CA SER A 5 14.51 -28.97 -56.59
C SER A 5 13.40 -29.55 -55.72
N ASP A 6 13.79 -30.19 -54.62
CA ASP A 6 12.98 -30.24 -53.39
C ASP A 6 13.81 -29.58 -52.28
N ALA A 7 13.69 -28.25 -52.20
CA ALA A 7 14.06 -27.52 -51.00
C ALA A 7 12.91 -27.72 -50.00
N GLU A 8 13.24 -28.33 -48.87
CA GLU A 8 12.37 -28.48 -47.71
C GLU A 8 11.75 -27.12 -47.34
N ARG A 9 10.45 -26.96 -47.60
CA ARG A 9 9.64 -25.90 -46.99
C ARG A 9 9.59 -26.17 -45.50
N HIS A 10 10.35 -25.40 -44.72
CA HIS A 10 10.04 -25.18 -43.31
C HIS A 10 8.62 -24.58 -43.22
N PRO A 11 7.72 -25.17 -42.41
CA PRO A 11 6.39 -24.60 -42.23
C PRO A 11 6.46 -23.40 -41.28
N ASN A 12 5.83 -22.30 -41.70
CA ASN A 12 5.34 -21.18 -40.91
C ASN A 12 6.34 -20.39 -40.05
N ASN A 13 7.07 -19.46 -40.68
CA ASN A 13 7.43 -18.22 -40.00
C ASN A 13 6.31 -17.22 -40.33
N VAL A 14 5.30 -17.12 -39.46
CA VAL A 14 4.28 -16.08 -39.56
C VAL A 14 4.98 -14.79 -39.18
N ASP A 15 5.05 -13.83 -40.10
CA ASP A 15 5.62 -12.50 -39.85
C ASP A 15 4.68 -11.74 -38.91
N LEU A 16 4.87 -11.92 -37.60
CA LEU A 16 4.04 -11.28 -36.58
C LEU A 16 4.44 -9.81 -36.47
N THR A 17 3.48 -8.91 -36.58
CA THR A 17 3.73 -7.48 -36.32
C THR A 17 3.89 -7.30 -34.82
N GLU A 18 5.04 -6.77 -34.40
CA GLU A 18 5.29 -6.38 -33.01
C GLU A 18 4.59 -5.06 -32.72
N THR A 19 3.94 -4.95 -31.57
CA THR A 19 3.22 -3.75 -31.16
C THR A 19 3.37 -3.56 -29.65
N HIS A 20 3.86 -2.39 -29.25
CA HIS A 20 4.00 -2.07 -27.83
C HIS A 20 2.65 -1.60 -27.26
N VAL A 21 2.27 -2.15 -26.10
CA VAL A 21 1.01 -1.84 -25.41
C VAL A 21 1.29 -1.58 -23.94
N VAL A 22 0.67 -0.55 -23.38
CA VAL A 22 0.65 -0.35 -21.92
C VAL A 22 -0.57 -1.05 -21.33
N THR A 23 -0.41 -1.67 -20.16
CA THR A 23 -1.53 -2.19 -19.36
C THR A 23 -1.45 -1.55 -17.99
N VAL A 24 -2.44 -0.72 -17.65
CA VAL A 24 -2.44 0.14 -16.49
C VAL A 24 -3.53 -0.27 -15.52
N PHE A 25 -3.12 -0.73 -14.34
CA PHE A 25 -4.03 -0.98 -13.23
C PHE A 25 -4.17 0.29 -12.40
N LEU A 26 -5.39 0.83 -12.33
CA LEU A 26 -5.76 1.87 -11.39
C LEU A 26 -6.28 1.24 -10.12
N ARG A 27 -5.73 1.62 -8.96
CA ARG A 27 -6.05 1.07 -7.65
C ARG A 27 -6.66 2.13 -6.75
N ASP A 28 -7.80 1.82 -6.17
CA ASP A 28 -8.38 2.58 -5.06
C ASP A 28 -8.44 1.66 -3.84
N ARG A 29 -7.65 2.00 -2.82
CA ARG A 29 -7.40 1.15 -1.65
C ARG A 29 -6.84 -0.22 -2.07
N SER A 30 -7.68 -1.25 -2.16
CA SER A 30 -7.29 -2.63 -2.47
C SER A 30 -7.93 -3.21 -3.73
N ASP A 31 -8.87 -2.46 -4.31
CA ASP A 31 -9.56 -2.84 -5.54
C ASP A 31 -8.87 -2.20 -6.74
N VAL A 32 -8.93 -2.88 -7.88
CA VAL A 32 -8.49 -2.33 -9.16
C VAL A 32 -9.66 -2.10 -10.08
N LEU A 33 -9.55 -1.08 -10.92
CA LEU A 33 -10.50 -0.82 -11.99
C LEU A 33 -10.33 -1.88 -13.09
N LEU A 34 -11.42 -2.59 -13.38
CA LEU A 34 -11.53 -3.50 -14.52
C LEU A 34 -12.55 -2.93 -15.51
N LEU A 35 -12.20 -2.97 -16.79
CA LEU A 35 -13.00 -2.44 -17.90
C LEU A 35 -13.41 -3.58 -18.82
N GLN A 36 -14.70 -3.72 -19.11
CA GLN A 36 -15.17 -4.65 -20.14
C GLN A 36 -15.12 -3.97 -21.50
N ARG A 37 -14.37 -4.55 -22.43
CA ARG A 37 -14.18 -4.00 -23.78
C ARG A 37 -15.48 -4.04 -24.58
N SER A 38 -15.84 -2.92 -25.20
CA SER A 38 -17.06 -2.79 -26.01
C SER A 38 -16.92 -3.44 -27.40
N ASP A 39 -17.96 -3.36 -28.22
CA ASP A 39 -17.88 -3.78 -29.62
C ASP A 39 -17.14 -2.77 -30.51
N ALA A 40 -16.77 -1.59 -29.98
CA ALA A 40 -16.07 -0.55 -30.73
C ALA A 40 -14.56 -0.82 -30.88
N VAL A 41 -13.98 -1.68 -30.04
CA VAL A 41 -12.54 -1.95 -30.06
C VAL A 41 -12.11 -2.92 -31.16
N GLY A 42 -10.86 -2.78 -31.62
CA GLY A 42 -10.31 -3.61 -32.69
C GLY A 42 -9.93 -5.05 -32.31
N SER A 43 -9.93 -5.41 -31.02
CA SER A 43 -9.57 -6.74 -30.51
C SER A 43 -10.22 -7.05 -29.16
N TYR A 44 -10.52 -8.33 -28.95
CA TYR A 44 -11.02 -8.89 -27.68
C TYR A 44 -12.30 -8.25 -27.12
N SER A 45 -13.26 -7.89 -27.99
CA SER A 45 -14.58 -7.37 -27.58
C SER A 45 -15.28 -8.31 -26.58
N GLY A 46 -15.90 -7.73 -25.55
CA GLY A 46 -16.60 -8.45 -24.47
C GLY A 46 -15.69 -9.00 -23.37
N ARG A 47 -14.36 -8.97 -23.54
CA ARG A 47 -13.41 -9.43 -22.51
C ARG A 47 -13.10 -8.31 -21.51
N TRP A 48 -12.80 -8.72 -20.27
CA TRP A 48 -12.34 -7.82 -19.21
C TRP A 48 -10.86 -7.49 -19.37
N GLY A 49 -10.51 -6.22 -19.15
CA GLY A 49 -9.16 -5.68 -19.20
C GLY A 49 -8.92 -4.71 -18.05
N ALA A 50 -7.75 -4.08 -18.09
CA ALA A 50 -7.48 -2.83 -17.39
C ALA A 50 -7.39 -1.71 -18.45
N VAL A 51 -7.06 -0.48 -18.05
CA VAL A 51 -6.76 0.61 -18.99
C VAL A 51 -5.59 0.16 -19.87
N ALA A 52 -5.72 0.20 -21.18
CA ALA A 52 -4.70 -0.29 -22.10
C ALA A 52 -4.79 0.31 -23.50
N GLY A 53 -3.64 0.77 -23.99
CA GLY A 53 -3.52 1.25 -25.37
C GLY A 53 -2.09 1.22 -25.90
N HIS A 54 -1.90 1.79 -27.09
CA HIS A 54 -0.67 1.62 -27.86
C HIS A 54 0.42 2.56 -27.34
N ALA A 55 1.59 2.01 -27.01
CA ALA A 55 2.72 2.86 -26.57
C ALA A 55 3.36 3.62 -27.73
N GLU A 56 3.16 3.14 -28.97
CA GLU A 56 3.54 3.84 -30.19
C GLU A 56 2.41 4.79 -30.56
N GLY A 57 2.59 6.10 -30.29
CA GLY A 57 1.60 7.12 -30.65
C GLY A 57 1.16 6.94 -32.10
N GLU A 58 -0.16 6.95 -32.33
CA GLU A 58 -0.69 6.88 -33.69
C GLU A 58 0.06 7.89 -34.56
N THR A 59 0.64 7.43 -35.67
CA THR A 59 1.23 8.31 -36.67
C THR A 59 0.12 9.20 -37.23
N ARG A 60 -0.12 10.34 -36.59
CA ARG A 60 -1.04 11.36 -37.09
C ARG A 60 -0.54 11.76 -38.48
N PRO A 61 -1.41 11.78 -39.51
CA PRO A 61 -0.98 12.15 -40.85
C PRO A 61 -0.34 13.55 -40.82
N GLU A 62 0.84 13.67 -41.41
CA GLU A 62 1.62 14.90 -41.48
C GLU A 62 0.73 16.05 -42.00
N GLY A 63 0.36 17.01 -41.13
CA GLY A 63 -0.37 18.19 -41.56
C GLY A 63 -1.11 19.03 -40.52
N ALA A 64 -1.46 18.50 -39.34
CA ALA A 64 -2.21 19.28 -38.35
C ALA A 64 -1.29 20.08 -37.41
N SER A 65 -0.90 21.29 -37.82
CA SER A 65 -0.15 22.24 -36.99
C SER A 65 -0.97 22.71 -35.77
N ARG A 66 -0.56 22.36 -34.55
CA ARG A 66 -1.06 22.99 -33.31
C ARG A 66 -0.59 24.45 -33.24
N LYS A 67 -1.56 25.37 -33.13
CA LYS A 67 -1.32 26.79 -32.84
C LYS A 67 -0.77 26.90 -31.41
N ARG A 68 0.48 27.36 -31.27
CA ARG A 68 1.14 27.55 -29.98
C ARG A 68 0.59 28.80 -29.28
N GLU A 69 0.00 28.64 -28.10
CA GLU A 69 -0.07 29.71 -27.12
C GLU A 69 1.22 29.74 -26.29
N ARG A 70 1.71 30.96 -26.03
CA ARG A 70 2.96 31.23 -25.31
C ARG A 70 2.64 31.62 -23.87
N GLY A 71 3.19 30.89 -22.90
CA GLY A 71 3.22 31.30 -21.49
C GLY A 71 4.04 30.36 -20.62
N ALA A 72 4.88 30.94 -19.76
CA ALA A 72 5.70 30.34 -18.70
C ALA A 72 6.95 29.52 -19.08
N ARG A 73 8.07 29.87 -18.42
CA ARG A 73 9.40 29.26 -18.51
C ARG A 73 9.50 28.12 -17.50
N GLY A 74 9.80 26.92 -17.96
CA GLY A 74 10.12 25.72 -17.18
C GLY A 74 10.75 24.68 -18.13
N ALA A 75 11.58 23.79 -17.63
CA ALA A 75 12.49 22.94 -18.40
C ALA A 75 11.83 22.25 -19.62
N LYS A 76 12.55 22.28 -20.74
CA LYS A 76 12.13 21.72 -22.02
C LYS A 76 12.21 20.19 -21.97
N ARG A 77 11.19 19.50 -21.45
CA ARG A 77 10.97 18.08 -21.75
C ARG A 77 10.60 17.99 -23.24
N THR A 78 11.49 17.40 -24.03
CA THR A 78 11.18 17.01 -25.41
C THR A 78 10.32 15.76 -25.32
N VAL A 79 9.05 15.88 -25.68
CA VAL A 79 8.15 14.75 -25.91
C VAL A 79 8.77 13.90 -27.02
N SER A 80 9.16 12.66 -26.71
CA SER A 80 9.53 11.66 -27.71
C SER A 80 8.30 10.84 -28.05
N ASP A 81 8.00 10.67 -29.34
CA ASP A 81 7.11 9.60 -29.80
C ASP A 81 7.61 8.26 -29.21
N GLY A 82 6.73 7.52 -28.54
CA GLY A 82 6.99 6.12 -28.16
C GLY A 82 7.48 5.85 -26.73
N ASP A 83 7.26 6.73 -25.75
CA ASP A 83 7.55 6.44 -24.33
C ASP A 83 6.34 5.75 -23.66
N PRO A 84 6.45 4.49 -23.19
CA PRO A 84 5.39 3.80 -22.47
C PRO A 84 4.87 4.56 -21.24
N ASP A 85 5.69 5.40 -20.61
CA ASP A 85 5.25 6.21 -19.47
C ASP A 85 4.24 7.28 -19.87
N ASP A 86 4.52 8.00 -20.96
CA ASP A 86 3.63 9.05 -21.45
C ASP A 86 2.36 8.42 -22.03
N ALA A 87 2.46 7.26 -22.67
CA ALA A 87 1.31 6.49 -23.13
C ALA A 87 0.42 6.04 -21.96
N ALA A 88 0.99 5.49 -20.87
CA ALA A 88 0.21 5.09 -19.69
C ALA A 88 -0.62 6.26 -19.13
N LEU A 89 -0.06 7.46 -19.04
CA LEU A 89 -0.78 8.65 -18.57
C LEU A 89 -1.84 9.14 -19.57
N GLU A 90 -1.58 9.00 -20.88
CA GLU A 90 -2.55 9.33 -21.93
C GLU A 90 -3.75 8.38 -21.87
N GLU A 91 -3.51 7.07 -21.79
CA GLU A 91 -4.58 6.05 -21.72
C GLU A 91 -5.43 6.19 -20.45
N ILE A 92 -4.83 6.51 -19.29
CA ILE A 92 -5.61 6.82 -18.07
C ILE A 92 -6.61 7.93 -18.37
N ARG A 93 -6.15 9.03 -18.98
CA ARG A 93 -7.02 10.17 -19.28
C ARG A 93 -8.09 9.80 -20.30
N GLU A 94 -7.73 9.08 -21.36
CA GLU A 94 -8.63 8.78 -22.47
C GLU A 94 -9.70 7.75 -22.09
N GLU A 95 -9.35 6.72 -21.32
CA GLU A 95 -10.28 5.66 -20.95
C GLU A 95 -11.08 5.93 -19.67
N THR A 96 -10.63 6.82 -18.79
CA THR A 96 -11.28 7.04 -17.48
C THR A 96 -11.75 8.48 -17.25
N GLY A 97 -11.27 9.45 -18.02
CA GLY A 97 -11.55 10.87 -17.82
C GLY A 97 -10.81 11.51 -16.63
N LEU A 98 -10.01 10.74 -15.87
CA LEU A 98 -9.21 11.26 -14.76
C LEU A 98 -8.06 12.15 -15.26
N ASP A 99 -7.69 13.17 -14.47
CA ASP A 99 -6.41 13.85 -14.68
C ASP A 99 -5.30 12.97 -14.10
N ALA A 100 -4.67 12.18 -14.96
CA ALA A 100 -3.61 11.25 -14.56
C ALA A 100 -2.49 11.90 -13.73
N ALA A 101 -2.21 13.20 -13.89
CA ALA A 101 -1.15 13.88 -13.13
C ALA A 101 -1.59 14.41 -11.77
N ALA A 102 -2.89 14.65 -11.57
CA ALA A 102 -3.45 15.25 -10.35
C ALA A 102 -4.19 14.21 -9.49
N ASP A 103 -4.85 13.24 -10.14
CA ASP A 103 -5.75 12.28 -9.48
C ASP A 103 -5.11 10.90 -9.27
N THR A 104 -3.88 10.70 -9.78
CA THR A 104 -3.18 9.41 -9.68
C THR A 104 -1.72 9.53 -9.28
N THR A 105 -1.22 8.50 -8.61
CA THR A 105 0.19 8.37 -8.22
C THR A 105 0.77 7.08 -8.77
N LEU A 106 1.88 7.16 -9.52
CA LEU A 106 2.58 5.97 -10.00
C LEU A 106 3.15 5.18 -8.82
N VAL A 107 2.72 3.93 -8.68
CA VAL A 107 3.19 3.00 -7.63
C VAL A 107 4.32 2.13 -8.17
N ARG A 108 4.14 1.53 -9.34
CA ARG A 108 5.13 0.59 -9.90
C ARG A 108 5.04 0.48 -11.41
N ARG A 109 6.21 0.24 -12.01
CA ARG A 109 6.39 -0.24 -13.38
C ARG A 109 6.84 -1.69 -13.32
N GLY A 110 6.08 -2.58 -13.95
CA GLY A 110 6.41 -3.99 -14.04
C GLY A 110 7.39 -4.26 -15.17
N ASP A 111 8.13 -5.37 -15.08
CA ASP A 111 8.96 -5.82 -16.20
C ASP A 111 8.06 -6.12 -17.41
N SER A 112 8.47 -5.67 -18.60
CA SER A 112 7.75 -5.93 -19.84
C SER A 112 7.78 -7.42 -20.22
N PHE A 113 6.80 -7.88 -21.00
CA PHE A 113 6.77 -9.24 -21.52
C PHE A 113 5.99 -9.37 -22.83
N GLU A 114 6.23 -10.46 -23.55
CA GLU A 114 5.61 -10.72 -24.84
C GLU A 114 4.34 -11.57 -24.70
N VAL A 115 3.29 -11.17 -25.40
CA VAL A 115 2.04 -11.92 -25.58
C VAL A 115 1.85 -12.16 -27.07
N THR A 116 1.77 -13.43 -27.48
CA THR A 116 1.57 -13.78 -28.90
C THR A 116 0.14 -14.24 -29.14
N ASP A 117 -0.56 -13.55 -30.03
CA ASP A 117 -1.86 -13.99 -30.52
C ASP A 117 -1.73 -14.43 -31.99
N ALA A 118 -1.72 -15.74 -32.20
CA ALA A 118 -1.57 -16.34 -33.53
C ALA A 118 -2.81 -16.14 -34.41
N ASP A 119 -3.99 -15.99 -33.83
CA ASP A 119 -5.25 -15.78 -34.56
C ASP A 119 -5.34 -14.35 -35.10
N LEU A 120 -4.80 -13.39 -34.35
CA LEU A 120 -4.66 -11.99 -34.78
C LEU A 120 -3.38 -11.72 -35.59
N GLY A 121 -2.44 -12.66 -35.62
CA GLY A 121 -1.14 -12.48 -36.27
C GLY A 121 -0.29 -11.38 -35.62
N LYS A 122 -0.47 -11.16 -34.31
CA LYS A 122 0.17 -10.06 -33.57
C LYS A 122 1.06 -10.57 -32.45
N ARG A 123 2.14 -9.84 -32.20
CA ARG A 123 2.97 -9.98 -31.00
C ARG A 123 2.91 -8.68 -30.22
N TRP A 124 2.40 -8.75 -29.00
CA TRP A 124 2.29 -7.59 -28.13
C TRP A 124 3.47 -7.57 -27.17
N LEU A 125 4.20 -6.46 -27.09
CA LEU A 125 5.12 -6.20 -25.99
C LEU A 125 4.38 -5.37 -24.94
N VAL A 126 3.98 -6.02 -23.85
CA VAL A 126 3.15 -5.43 -22.79
C VAL A 126 4.04 -4.75 -21.75
N HIS A 127 3.72 -3.52 -21.39
CA HIS A 127 4.35 -2.71 -20.35
C HIS A 127 3.36 -2.51 -19.19
N PRO A 128 3.48 -3.26 -18.09
CA PRO A 128 2.53 -3.18 -16.97
C PRO A 128 2.81 -2.00 -16.04
N TYR A 129 1.74 -1.33 -15.60
CA TYR A 129 1.81 -0.24 -14.64
C TYR A 129 0.77 -0.40 -13.53
N LEU A 130 1.09 0.09 -12.35
CA LEU A 130 0.15 0.27 -11.24
C LEU A 130 0.18 1.72 -10.77
N PHE A 131 -1.00 2.32 -10.71
CA PHE A 131 -1.23 3.65 -10.16
C PHE A 131 -2.26 3.59 -9.04
N ASP A 132 -2.04 4.35 -7.97
CA ASP A 132 -3.07 4.66 -6.97
C ASP A 132 -3.92 5.82 -7.46
N CYS A 133 -5.21 5.81 -7.13
CA CYS A 133 -6.18 6.87 -7.44
C CYS A 133 -6.88 7.34 -6.17
N ASP A 134 -7.20 8.63 -6.13
CA ASP A 134 -7.92 9.23 -4.99
C ASP A 134 -9.45 9.16 -5.13
N SER A 135 -9.95 8.65 -6.26
CA SER A 135 -11.37 8.60 -6.59
C SER A 135 -11.72 7.37 -7.42
N ARG A 136 -12.89 6.77 -7.12
CA ARG A 136 -13.53 5.73 -7.93
C ARG A 136 -14.42 6.28 -9.05
N HIS A 137 -14.63 7.59 -9.11
CA HIS A 137 -15.47 8.22 -10.11
C HIS A 137 -14.71 8.36 -11.44
N ILE A 138 -15.16 7.63 -12.45
CA ILE A 138 -14.60 7.66 -13.81
C ILE A 138 -15.71 7.93 -14.84
N GLU A 139 -15.31 8.45 -15.99
CA GLU A 139 -16.16 8.67 -17.15
C GLU A 139 -15.59 7.89 -18.35
N PRO A 140 -15.95 6.60 -18.51
CA PRO A 140 -15.38 5.79 -19.58
C PRO A 140 -15.79 6.26 -20.97
N ASN A 141 -14.89 6.09 -21.93
CA ASN A 141 -15.14 6.39 -23.34
C ASN A 141 -15.92 5.24 -24.04
N GLU A 142 -16.09 5.34 -25.37
CA GLU A 142 -16.84 4.37 -26.17
C GLU A 142 -16.20 2.97 -26.27
N GLU A 143 -14.94 2.81 -25.89
CA GLU A 143 -14.22 1.54 -25.86
C GLU A 143 -14.64 0.64 -24.69
N THR A 144 -15.34 1.20 -23.70
CA THR A 144 -15.79 0.49 -22.50
C THR A 144 -17.30 0.25 -22.56
N ALA A 145 -17.72 -1.02 -22.43
CA ALA A 145 -19.12 -1.40 -22.32
C ALA A 145 -19.63 -1.39 -20.88
N ASP A 146 -18.78 -1.78 -19.92
CA ASP A 146 -19.06 -1.82 -18.49
C ASP A 146 -17.75 -1.69 -17.69
N PHE A 147 -17.84 -1.30 -16.42
CA PHE A 147 -16.67 -1.19 -15.55
C PHE A 147 -16.97 -1.57 -14.10
N GLU A 148 -15.95 -2.00 -13.39
CA GLU A 148 -16.07 -2.40 -11.99
C GLU A 148 -14.77 -2.15 -11.22
N TRP A 149 -14.90 -1.68 -9.98
CA TRP A 149 -13.83 -1.73 -9.00
C TRP A 149 -13.91 -3.06 -8.25
N ALA A 150 -12.95 -3.94 -8.47
CA ALA A 150 -12.98 -5.29 -7.93
C ALA A 150 -11.63 -5.71 -7.33
N SER A 151 -11.65 -6.71 -6.45
CA SER A 151 -10.44 -7.43 -6.05
C SER A 151 -9.69 -7.90 -7.31
N PRO A 152 -8.37 -7.68 -7.42
CA PRO A 152 -7.56 -8.17 -8.53
C PRO A 152 -7.72 -9.66 -8.80
N THR A 153 -8.00 -10.48 -7.78
CA THR A 153 -8.26 -11.92 -7.93
C THR A 153 -9.48 -12.25 -8.79
N ALA A 154 -10.35 -11.27 -9.07
CA ALA A 154 -11.43 -11.42 -10.06
C ALA A 154 -10.89 -11.68 -11.48
N ILE A 155 -9.69 -11.20 -11.81
CA ILE A 155 -9.02 -11.43 -13.10
C ILE A 155 -8.85 -12.94 -13.38
N LEU A 156 -8.57 -13.74 -12.35
CA LEU A 156 -8.39 -15.20 -12.45
C LEU A 156 -9.69 -15.94 -12.84
N ARG A 157 -10.85 -15.30 -12.62
CA ARG A 157 -12.18 -15.93 -12.72
C ARG A 157 -13.05 -15.34 -13.82
N ARG A 158 -12.52 -14.39 -14.58
CA ARG A 158 -13.23 -13.70 -15.67
C ARG A 158 -12.61 -14.05 -17.02
N GLU A 159 -13.41 -13.95 -18.07
CA GLU A 159 -12.91 -13.95 -19.43
C GLU A 159 -12.19 -12.63 -19.70
N THR A 160 -10.86 -12.67 -19.71
CA THR A 160 -10.00 -11.48 -19.80
C THR A 160 -9.25 -11.41 -21.12
N VAL A 161 -8.71 -10.21 -21.43
CA VAL A 161 -7.68 -10.07 -22.45
C VAL A 161 -6.50 -11.00 -22.12
N PRO A 162 -5.77 -11.53 -23.12
CA PRO A 162 -4.70 -12.49 -22.89
C PRO A 162 -3.69 -11.99 -21.85
N ASP A 163 -3.30 -12.88 -20.94
CA ASP A 163 -2.27 -12.67 -19.94
C ASP A 163 -2.47 -11.44 -19.01
N LEU A 164 -3.73 -11.01 -18.79
CA LEU A 164 -4.03 -9.88 -17.88
C LEU A 164 -3.54 -10.13 -16.45
N TRP A 165 -3.69 -11.35 -15.92
CA TRP A 165 -3.14 -11.68 -14.60
C TRP A 165 -1.62 -11.60 -14.60
N THR A 166 -0.95 -12.04 -15.66
CA THR A 166 0.51 -11.91 -15.79
C THR A 166 0.91 -10.43 -15.76
N SER A 167 0.16 -9.52 -16.39
CA SER A 167 0.40 -8.08 -16.26
C SER A 167 0.25 -7.60 -14.81
N TYR A 168 -0.82 -8.00 -14.11
CA TYR A 168 -1.03 -7.62 -12.71
C TYR A 168 0.05 -8.20 -11.78
N ASP A 169 0.47 -9.45 -12.00
CA ASP A 169 1.49 -10.16 -11.24
C ASP A 169 2.85 -9.43 -11.27
N ARG A 170 3.15 -8.69 -12.36
CA ARG A 170 4.37 -7.86 -12.47
C ARG A 170 4.33 -6.61 -11.60
N VAL A 171 3.15 -6.18 -11.14
CA VAL A 171 2.98 -4.92 -10.41
C VAL A 171 2.38 -5.07 -9.01
N ARG A 172 1.75 -6.21 -8.70
CA ARG A 172 1.13 -6.49 -7.40
C ARG A 172 2.15 -6.46 -6.25
N PRO A 173 1.72 -6.19 -5.00
CA PRO A 173 2.63 -6.28 -3.86
C PRO A 173 3.18 -7.70 -3.71
N THR A 174 4.40 -7.78 -3.19
CA THR A 174 5.09 -9.00 -2.75
C THR A 174 5.61 -8.78 -1.32
N ALA A 175 5.94 -9.86 -0.60
CA ALA A 175 6.54 -9.75 0.72
C ALA A 175 7.86 -8.95 0.71
N GLU A 176 8.67 -9.08 -0.35
CA GLU A 176 9.88 -8.27 -0.55
C GLU A 176 9.55 -6.78 -0.66
N THR A 177 8.50 -6.44 -1.43
CA THR A 177 8.14 -5.03 -1.61
C THR A 177 7.56 -4.42 -0.33
N VAL A 178 6.81 -5.20 0.46
CA VAL A 178 6.36 -4.78 1.80
C VAL A 178 7.57 -4.56 2.72
N ALA A 179 8.56 -5.45 2.67
CA ALA A 179 9.76 -5.35 3.48
C ALA A 179 10.69 -4.21 3.08
N ALA A 180 10.70 -3.81 1.80
CA ALA A 180 11.56 -2.76 1.25
C ALA A 180 10.94 -1.36 1.29
N ASP A 181 9.63 -1.24 1.41
CA ASP A 181 8.94 0.05 1.43
C ASP A 181 9.31 0.87 2.68
N ARG A 182 9.76 2.11 2.47
CA ARG A 182 10.13 3.07 3.53
C ARG A 182 9.37 4.39 3.40
N ASP A 183 8.47 4.47 2.43
CA ASP A 183 7.78 5.71 2.06
C ASP A 183 6.35 5.73 2.60
N HIS A 184 5.77 4.55 2.83
CA HIS A 184 4.41 4.39 3.33
C HIS A 184 4.34 4.01 4.82
N GLY A 185 3.26 4.45 5.47
CA GLY A 185 2.99 4.14 6.88
C GLY A 185 2.48 2.72 7.10
N SER A 186 2.56 2.26 8.35
CA SER A 186 2.21 0.88 8.77
C SER A 186 0.79 0.43 8.39
N ALA A 187 -0.20 1.32 8.39
CA ALA A 187 -1.56 1.00 7.95
C ALA A 187 -1.60 0.53 6.48
N SER A 188 -0.98 1.29 5.57
CA SER A 188 -0.90 0.95 4.14
C SER A 188 -0.15 -0.36 3.92
N LEU A 189 1.02 -0.53 4.56
CA LEU A 189 1.83 -1.74 4.42
C LEU A 189 1.12 -3.00 4.91
N SER A 190 0.32 -2.90 5.97
CA SER A 190 -0.46 -4.05 6.45
C SER A 190 -1.57 -4.48 5.48
N VAL A 191 -2.18 -3.54 4.74
CA VAL A 191 -3.13 -3.88 3.67
C VAL A 191 -2.38 -4.55 2.51
N ARG A 192 -1.20 -4.05 2.13
CA ARG A 192 -0.36 -4.70 1.10
C ARG A 192 0.03 -6.12 1.49
N ALA A 193 0.34 -6.37 2.77
CA ALA A 193 0.64 -7.72 3.26
C ALA A 193 -0.57 -8.67 3.12
N LEU A 194 -1.78 -8.19 3.40
CA LEU A 194 -3.00 -8.98 3.19
C LEU A 194 -3.29 -9.22 1.70
N GLU A 195 -2.98 -8.26 0.82
CA GLU A 195 -3.08 -8.46 -0.62
C GLU A 195 -2.14 -9.55 -1.13
N VAL A 196 -0.91 -9.62 -0.60
CA VAL A 196 0.02 -10.72 -0.90
C VAL A 196 -0.60 -12.07 -0.52
N LEU A 197 -1.14 -12.20 0.70
CA LEU A 197 -1.81 -13.44 1.13
C LEU A 197 -3.01 -13.78 0.26
N ARG A 198 -3.87 -12.80 -0.03
CA ARG A 198 -5.06 -12.96 -0.87
C ARG A 198 -4.67 -13.47 -2.26
N ASP A 199 -3.69 -12.83 -2.88
CA ASP A 199 -3.31 -13.13 -4.27
C ASP A 199 -2.58 -14.49 -4.36
N GLU A 200 -1.70 -14.82 -3.40
CA GLU A 200 -1.08 -16.15 -3.33
C GLU A 200 -2.09 -17.27 -3.06
N ALA A 201 -3.07 -17.02 -2.18
CA ALA A 201 -4.15 -17.94 -1.90
C ALA A 201 -5.06 -18.15 -3.13
N ALA A 202 -5.41 -17.09 -3.86
CA ALA A 202 -6.19 -17.19 -5.08
C ALA A 202 -5.45 -18.01 -6.17
N LEU A 203 -4.16 -17.77 -6.35
CA LEU A 203 -3.33 -18.56 -7.26
C LEU A 203 -3.26 -20.03 -6.86
N ALA A 204 -3.22 -20.33 -5.57
CA ALA A 204 -3.27 -21.69 -5.07
C ALA A 204 -4.61 -22.38 -5.38
N VAL A 205 -5.74 -21.67 -5.23
CA VAL A 205 -7.07 -22.17 -5.61
C VAL A 205 -7.14 -22.55 -7.11
N GLU A 206 -6.62 -21.69 -7.98
CA GLU A 206 -6.61 -21.97 -9.43
C GLU A 206 -5.72 -23.17 -9.79
N ARG A 207 -4.63 -23.42 -9.04
CA ARG A 207 -3.78 -24.60 -9.22
C ARG A 207 -4.45 -25.90 -8.77
N THR A 208 -5.22 -25.86 -7.70
CA THR A 208 -5.87 -27.07 -7.13
C THR A 208 -7.21 -27.39 -7.78
N GLY A 209 -7.82 -26.45 -8.51
CA GLY A 209 -9.08 -26.65 -9.23
C GLY A 209 -10.32 -26.67 -8.32
N GLU A 210 -10.21 -26.17 -7.09
CA GLU A 210 -11.30 -26.17 -6.07
C GLU A 210 -12.49 -25.26 -6.43
N GLY A 211 -12.48 -24.61 -7.60
CA GLY A 211 -13.62 -23.90 -8.20
C GLY A 211 -14.67 -24.79 -8.90
N ALA A 212 -14.42 -26.10 -9.05
CA ALA A 212 -15.43 -27.05 -9.50
C ALA A 212 -16.05 -27.76 -8.29
N ALA A 213 -17.30 -27.40 -7.98
CA ALA A 213 -18.07 -28.01 -6.91
C ALA A 213 -18.14 -29.55 -7.03
N GLU A 214 -18.02 -30.19 -5.86
CA GLU A 214 -18.39 -31.58 -5.52
C GLU A 214 -17.50 -32.73 -6.02
N GLU A 215 -17.08 -33.53 -5.02
CA GLU A 215 -16.70 -34.93 -5.11
C GLU A 215 -15.44 -35.27 -5.93
N THR A 216 -14.26 -35.00 -5.36
CA THR A 216 -13.29 -36.08 -5.09
C THR A 216 -12.17 -35.58 -4.18
N ALA A 217 -12.19 -36.02 -2.92
CA ALA A 217 -11.00 -35.98 -2.07
C ALA A 217 -9.94 -36.92 -2.68
N THR A 218 -9.17 -36.45 -3.65
CA THR A 218 -7.92 -37.10 -4.02
C THR A 218 -6.93 -36.77 -2.90
N GLY A 219 -6.72 -37.72 -1.99
CA GLY A 219 -5.71 -37.66 -0.93
C GLY A 219 -4.27 -37.70 -1.47
N ASP A 220 -3.91 -36.72 -2.30
CA ASP A 220 -2.59 -36.56 -2.96
C ASP A 220 -1.64 -35.62 -2.18
N GLY A 221 -2.04 -35.10 -1.02
CA GLY A 221 -1.19 -34.17 -0.25
C GLY A 221 -0.92 -32.83 -0.96
N THR A 222 -1.64 -32.53 -2.04
CA THR A 222 -1.58 -31.25 -2.76
C THR A 222 -2.17 -30.12 -1.94
N THR A 223 -3.31 -30.33 -1.28
CA THR A 223 -3.92 -29.36 -0.35
C THR A 223 -3.00 -29.09 0.85
N GLU A 224 -2.39 -30.13 1.44
CA GLU A 224 -1.44 -29.98 2.55
C GLU A 224 -0.20 -29.19 2.13
N ARG A 225 0.36 -29.44 0.94
CA ARG A 225 1.48 -28.66 0.39
C ARG A 225 1.08 -27.21 0.13
N SER A 226 -0.11 -26.99 -0.44
CA SER A 226 -0.62 -25.65 -0.69
C SER A 226 -0.76 -24.83 0.59
N TRP A 227 -1.25 -25.41 1.68
CA TRP A 227 -1.35 -24.72 2.96
C TRP A 227 0.03 -24.44 3.59
N ALA A 228 0.96 -25.39 3.48
CA ALA A 228 2.34 -25.19 3.93
C ALA A 228 3.04 -24.04 3.18
N ASP A 229 2.84 -23.95 1.86
CA ASP A 229 3.41 -22.87 1.05
C ASP A 229 2.80 -21.51 1.43
N LEU A 230 1.47 -21.45 1.62
CA LEU A 230 0.78 -20.22 2.03
C LEU A 230 1.19 -19.74 3.44
N THR A 231 1.35 -20.66 4.39
CA THR A 231 1.84 -20.33 5.73
C THR A 231 3.31 -19.93 5.72
N ALA A 232 4.13 -20.42 4.78
CA ALA A 232 5.49 -19.93 4.58
C ALA A 232 5.49 -18.47 4.08
N VAL A 233 4.62 -18.11 3.13
CA VAL A 233 4.43 -16.71 2.70
C VAL A 233 4.01 -15.83 3.88
N ALA A 234 3.06 -16.30 4.70
CA ALA A 234 2.63 -15.57 5.89
C ALA A 234 3.80 -15.30 6.85
N ARG A 235 4.65 -16.29 7.14
CA ARG A 235 5.85 -16.12 7.98
C ARG A 235 6.81 -15.08 7.41
N THR A 236 7.05 -15.08 6.10
CA THR A 236 7.86 -14.03 5.46
C THR A 236 7.27 -12.63 5.65
N LEU A 237 5.93 -12.51 5.62
CA LEU A 237 5.26 -11.23 5.89
C LEU A 237 5.35 -10.79 7.35
N LEU A 238 5.33 -11.72 8.32
CA LEU A 238 5.53 -11.41 9.74
C LEU A 238 6.90 -10.77 10.01
N GLU A 239 7.92 -11.17 9.24
CA GLU A 239 9.29 -10.67 9.34
C GLU A 239 9.54 -9.40 8.50
N ALA A 240 8.62 -9.03 7.61
CA ALA A 240 8.84 -7.95 6.64
C ALA A 240 9.03 -6.58 7.30
N ARG A 241 8.30 -6.30 8.40
CA ARG A 241 8.29 -5.02 9.10
C ARG A 241 8.18 -5.21 10.63
N PRO A 242 9.23 -5.69 11.32
CA PRO A 242 9.16 -6.10 12.73
C PRO A 242 8.72 -5.01 13.71
N SER A 243 8.97 -3.75 13.38
CA SER A 243 8.58 -2.58 14.19
C SER A 243 7.08 -2.23 14.11
N MET A 244 6.36 -2.82 13.14
CA MET A 244 4.98 -2.48 12.80
C MET A 244 4.03 -3.64 13.15
N ALA A 245 3.59 -3.70 14.40
CA ALA A 245 2.77 -4.80 14.92
C ALA A 245 1.51 -5.07 14.09
N VAL A 246 0.95 -4.04 13.44
CA VAL A 246 -0.24 -4.14 12.58
C VAL A 246 -0.06 -5.06 11.38
N VAL A 247 1.15 -5.15 10.80
CA VAL A 247 1.43 -6.09 9.71
C VAL A 247 1.30 -7.51 10.23
N THR A 248 1.99 -7.82 11.31
CA THR A 248 1.99 -9.12 11.99
C THR A 248 0.59 -9.52 12.45
N ASN A 249 -0.11 -8.62 13.14
CA ASN A 249 -1.42 -8.92 13.73
C ASN A 249 -2.50 -9.17 12.67
N ARG A 250 -2.53 -8.38 11.60
CA ARG A 250 -3.51 -8.57 10.51
C ARG A 250 -3.24 -9.86 9.72
N VAL A 251 -1.98 -10.19 9.45
CA VAL A 251 -1.59 -11.48 8.85
C VAL A 251 -1.99 -12.66 9.75
N ASN A 252 -1.64 -12.59 11.04
CA ASN A 252 -1.99 -13.63 12.02
C ASN A 252 -3.50 -13.85 12.10
N ARG A 253 -4.28 -12.78 12.13
CA ARG A 253 -5.75 -12.87 12.14
C ARG A 253 -6.29 -13.59 10.91
N ALA A 254 -5.78 -13.28 9.72
CA ALA A 254 -6.22 -13.94 8.48
C ALA A 254 -5.87 -15.43 8.46
N VAL A 255 -4.65 -15.81 8.86
CA VAL A 255 -4.22 -17.21 8.90
C VAL A 255 -4.98 -17.99 9.98
N HIS A 256 -5.15 -17.41 11.17
CA HIS A 256 -5.94 -18.01 12.26
C HIS A 256 -7.38 -18.26 11.83
N ALA A 257 -8.04 -17.29 11.19
CA ALA A 257 -9.41 -17.44 10.70
C ALA A 257 -9.56 -18.55 9.65
N ALA A 258 -8.54 -18.74 8.81
CA ALA A 258 -8.52 -19.82 7.83
C ALA A 258 -8.06 -21.18 8.40
N GLY A 259 -7.46 -21.19 9.60
CA GLY A 259 -6.76 -22.34 10.17
C GLY A 259 -7.64 -23.55 10.47
N GLU A 260 -8.93 -23.36 10.74
CA GLU A 260 -9.86 -24.48 10.96
C GLU A 260 -10.05 -25.34 9.70
N SER A 261 -10.10 -24.69 8.52
CA SER A 261 -10.26 -25.37 7.24
C SER A 261 -8.92 -25.70 6.58
N ALA A 262 -7.89 -24.91 6.85
CA ALA A 262 -6.55 -25.02 6.28
C ALA A 262 -6.56 -25.13 4.73
N THR A 263 -7.43 -24.37 4.06
CA THR A 263 -7.54 -24.33 2.60
C THR A 263 -7.14 -22.98 2.02
N ALA A 264 -6.71 -22.98 0.76
CA ALA A 264 -6.39 -21.76 0.03
C ALA A 264 -7.61 -20.84 -0.11
N ALA A 265 -8.79 -21.40 -0.41
CA ALA A 265 -10.03 -20.62 -0.54
C ALA A 265 -10.44 -19.95 0.78
N ALA A 266 -10.24 -20.61 1.93
CA ALA A 266 -10.48 -20.03 3.24
C ALA A 266 -9.51 -18.87 3.52
N LEU A 267 -8.22 -19.02 3.17
CA LEU A 267 -7.23 -17.95 3.35
C LEU A 267 -7.49 -16.76 2.43
N GLU A 268 -7.85 -16.98 1.16
CA GLU A 268 -8.22 -15.88 0.25
C GLU A 268 -9.40 -15.08 0.82
N THR A 269 -10.43 -15.78 1.31
CA THR A 269 -11.60 -15.15 1.92
C THR A 269 -11.21 -14.37 3.17
N ALA A 270 -10.45 -14.99 4.08
CA ALA A 270 -10.01 -14.37 5.32
C ALA A 270 -9.10 -13.15 5.08
N ALA A 271 -8.23 -13.21 4.07
CA ALA A 271 -7.37 -12.09 3.68
C ALA A 271 -8.19 -10.93 3.11
N ARG A 272 -9.19 -11.21 2.26
CA ARG A 272 -10.11 -10.17 1.73
C ARG A 272 -10.91 -9.51 2.84
N GLU A 273 -11.54 -10.29 3.73
CA GLU A 273 -12.23 -9.74 4.90
C GLU A 273 -11.27 -9.01 5.86
N GLY A 274 -10.00 -9.45 5.91
CA GLY A 274 -8.90 -8.77 6.56
C GLY A 274 -8.69 -7.35 6.06
N ILE A 275 -8.69 -7.18 4.72
CA ILE A 275 -8.50 -5.89 4.06
C ILE A 275 -9.67 -4.96 4.36
N ASP A 276 -10.92 -5.43 4.22
CA ASP A 276 -12.11 -4.63 4.51
C ASP A 276 -12.11 -4.15 5.97
N ARG A 277 -11.85 -5.07 6.91
CA ARG A 277 -11.74 -4.76 8.34
C ARG A 277 -10.62 -3.76 8.64
N ALA A 278 -9.48 -3.89 7.95
CA ALA A 278 -8.34 -3.00 8.12
C ALA A 278 -8.70 -1.55 7.77
N LEU A 279 -9.33 -1.36 6.61
CA LEU A 279 -9.76 -0.06 6.13
C LEU A 279 -10.85 0.53 7.04
N ASP A 280 -11.85 -0.26 7.41
CA ASP A 280 -12.93 0.16 8.30
C ASP A 280 -12.41 0.55 9.70
N ALA A 281 -11.41 -0.17 10.23
CA ALA A 281 -10.81 0.13 11.52
C ALA A 281 -10.06 1.49 11.48
N ASP A 282 -9.27 1.72 10.44
CA ASP A 282 -8.53 2.99 10.30
C ASP A 282 -9.52 4.17 10.11
N ASP A 283 -10.57 4.02 9.29
CA ASP A 283 -11.61 5.03 9.11
C ASP A 283 -12.42 5.32 10.39
N THR A 284 -12.76 4.28 11.15
CA THR A 284 -13.53 4.40 12.39
C THR A 284 -12.68 5.01 13.51
N ALA A 285 -11.40 4.66 13.60
CA ALA A 285 -10.46 5.28 14.54
C ALA A 285 -10.31 6.79 14.25
N ALA A 286 -10.20 7.16 12.98
CA ALA A 286 -10.15 8.56 12.57
C ALA A 286 -11.43 9.32 12.94
N ALA A 287 -12.60 8.74 12.67
CA ALA A 287 -13.89 9.34 13.06
C ALA A 287 -14.03 9.49 14.57
N THR A 288 -13.64 8.46 15.33
CA THR A 288 -13.66 8.49 16.81
C THR A 288 -12.74 9.58 17.35
N ALA A 289 -11.57 9.77 16.75
CA ALA A 289 -10.66 10.85 17.13
C ALA A 289 -11.21 12.22 16.78
N ALA A 290 -11.81 12.39 15.59
CA ALA A 290 -12.35 13.66 15.12
C ALA A 290 -13.35 14.27 16.10
N ASP A 291 -14.25 13.45 16.70
CA ASP A 291 -15.22 13.88 17.72
C ASP A 291 -14.59 14.46 19.00
N ARG A 292 -13.28 14.30 19.19
CA ARG A 292 -12.52 14.67 20.39
C ARG A 292 -11.48 15.76 20.13
N LEU A 293 -11.18 16.08 18.87
CA LEU A 293 -10.13 17.02 18.56
C LEU A 293 -10.55 18.45 18.93
N PRO A 294 -9.69 19.21 19.62
CA PRO A 294 -9.93 20.63 19.85
C PRO A 294 -9.66 21.46 18.59
N ASP A 295 -10.09 22.73 18.60
CA ASP A 295 -9.91 23.66 17.47
C ASP A 295 -8.44 24.00 17.15
N ARG A 296 -7.49 23.66 18.03
CA ARG A 296 -6.06 23.93 17.87
C ARG A 296 -5.26 22.69 18.26
N VAL A 297 -4.68 22.02 17.27
CA VAL A 297 -3.92 20.77 17.45
C VAL A 297 -2.49 20.90 16.95
N ALA A 298 -1.59 20.10 17.51
CA ALA A 298 -0.26 19.85 16.96
C ALA A 298 -0.15 18.40 16.49
N THR A 299 0.68 18.15 15.47
CA THR A 299 1.00 16.80 15.01
C THR A 299 2.41 16.72 14.43
N LEU A 300 2.85 15.49 14.16
CA LEU A 300 4.12 15.17 13.51
C LEU A 300 3.96 13.83 12.75
N SER A 301 4.95 13.53 11.92
CA SER A 301 5.01 12.36 11.04
C SER A 301 3.93 12.36 9.95
N ARG A 302 3.86 11.25 9.23
CA ARG A 302 2.83 10.91 8.25
C ARG A 302 1.97 9.78 8.81
N SER A 303 0.81 10.14 9.35
CA SER A 303 -0.22 9.18 9.76
C SER A 303 -1.50 9.45 8.99
N GLY A 304 -1.92 8.49 8.15
CA GLY A 304 -3.18 8.56 7.42
C GLY A 304 -4.36 8.76 8.36
N THR A 305 -4.46 7.93 9.42
CA THR A 305 -5.52 8.00 10.43
C THR A 305 -5.57 9.36 11.14
N VAL A 306 -4.43 9.99 11.42
CA VAL A 306 -4.40 11.33 12.04
C VAL A 306 -4.81 12.42 11.05
N ALA A 307 -4.29 12.38 9.81
CA ALA A 307 -4.68 13.32 8.77
C ALA A 307 -6.19 13.25 8.51
N ASP A 308 -6.72 12.03 8.43
CA ASP A 308 -8.13 11.71 8.29
C ASP A 308 -8.99 12.20 9.47
N ALA A 309 -8.48 12.14 10.70
CA ALA A 309 -9.15 12.69 11.88
C ALA A 309 -9.15 14.22 11.86
N VAL A 310 -8.03 14.85 11.50
CA VAL A 310 -7.89 16.31 11.38
C VAL A 310 -8.79 16.85 10.28
N GLU A 311 -8.86 16.19 9.12
CA GLU A 311 -9.77 16.57 8.03
C GLU A 311 -11.24 16.49 8.43
N ARG A 312 -11.62 15.44 9.15
CA ARG A 312 -13.00 15.27 9.63
C ARG A 312 -13.37 16.28 10.71
N ALA A 313 -12.43 16.63 11.59
CA ALA A 313 -12.66 17.60 12.67
C ALA A 313 -12.62 19.06 12.19
N ASP A 314 -11.88 19.34 11.11
CA ASP A 314 -11.67 20.67 10.54
C ASP A 314 -11.30 21.74 11.61
N PRO A 315 -10.20 21.51 12.37
CA PRO A 315 -9.81 22.42 13.44
C PRO A 315 -9.40 23.79 12.89
N ALA A 316 -9.60 24.85 13.67
CA ALA A 316 -9.23 26.21 13.26
C ALA A 316 -7.73 26.40 12.98
N ALA A 317 -6.84 25.64 13.64
CA ALA A 317 -5.40 25.70 13.40
C ALA A 317 -4.68 24.38 13.66
N VAL A 318 -3.66 24.10 12.84
CA VAL A 318 -2.83 22.90 12.95
C VAL A 318 -1.36 23.27 12.92
N LEU A 319 -0.62 22.91 13.97
CA LEU A 319 0.83 22.99 14.04
C LEU A 319 1.44 21.65 13.61
N VAL A 320 2.35 21.65 12.64
CA VAL A 320 2.97 20.44 12.11
C VAL A 320 4.49 20.52 12.25
N ALA A 321 5.11 19.55 12.91
CA ALA A 321 6.57 19.41 12.90
C ALA A 321 7.03 18.61 11.68
N GLU A 322 8.04 19.10 10.96
CA GLU A 322 8.42 18.58 9.63
C GLU A 322 8.84 17.10 9.62
N SER A 323 9.31 16.55 10.75
CA SER A 323 9.67 15.13 10.94
C SER A 323 10.93 14.70 10.18
N ARG A 324 12.08 15.21 10.60
CA ARG A 324 13.40 14.77 10.12
C ARG A 324 13.68 13.29 10.47
N PRO A 325 14.56 12.62 9.70
CA PRO A 325 15.28 13.14 8.52
C PRO A 325 14.42 13.21 7.25
N GLY A 326 13.36 12.40 7.16
CA GLY A 326 12.55 12.21 5.95
C GLY A 326 11.69 13.39 5.53
N ARG A 327 11.35 14.28 6.48
CA ARG A 327 10.49 15.45 6.27
C ARG A 327 9.09 15.08 5.78
N GLU A 328 8.61 13.88 6.11
CA GLU A 328 7.37 13.33 5.57
C GLU A 328 6.13 14.13 5.96
N ALA A 329 6.17 14.83 7.10
CA ALA A 329 5.04 15.61 7.60
C ALA A 329 4.80 16.90 6.81
N VAL A 330 5.71 17.28 5.90
CA VAL A 330 5.45 18.34 4.92
C VAL A 330 4.23 17.96 4.06
N GLY A 331 4.17 16.72 3.59
CA GLY A 331 3.01 16.22 2.84
C GLY A 331 1.74 16.17 3.70
N THR A 332 1.86 15.88 5.00
CA THR A 332 0.73 15.99 5.95
C THR A 332 0.22 17.43 6.04
N ALA A 333 1.14 18.42 6.14
CA ALA A 333 0.78 19.83 6.22
C ALA A 333 0.13 20.33 4.92
N GLU A 334 0.65 19.94 3.76
CA GLU A 334 0.07 20.24 2.44
C GLU A 334 -1.34 19.65 2.33
N ARG A 335 -1.50 18.36 2.65
CA ARG A 335 -2.79 17.67 2.62
C ARG A 335 -3.85 18.36 3.50
N VAL A 336 -3.48 18.74 4.73
CA VAL A 336 -4.41 19.47 5.61
C VAL A 336 -4.76 20.83 5.01
N ALA A 337 -3.76 21.60 4.55
CA ALA A 337 -4.00 22.93 3.98
C ALA A 337 -4.85 22.91 2.70
N GLU A 338 -4.82 21.82 1.94
CA GLU A 338 -5.62 21.64 0.72
C GLU A 338 -7.05 21.17 1.00
N ARG A 339 -7.26 20.43 2.10
CA ARG A 339 -8.53 19.71 2.36
C ARG A 339 -9.35 20.28 3.51
N THR A 340 -8.83 21.27 4.23
CA THR A 340 -9.50 21.90 5.38
C THR A 340 -9.39 23.42 5.33
N ASP A 341 -10.17 24.11 6.18
CA ASP A 341 -10.07 25.57 6.34
C ASP A 341 -9.05 25.98 7.44
N ALA A 342 -8.26 25.01 7.94
CA ALA A 342 -7.35 25.20 9.05
C ALA A 342 -6.21 26.17 8.72
N ALA A 343 -5.84 27.02 9.69
CA ALA A 343 -4.59 27.75 9.64
C ALA A 343 -3.40 26.80 9.93
N VAL A 344 -2.76 26.29 8.88
CA VAL A 344 -1.63 25.35 8.99
C VAL A 344 -0.30 26.08 9.18
N THR A 345 0.46 25.68 10.20
CA THR A 345 1.82 26.17 10.46
C THR A 345 2.80 25.00 10.49
N LEU A 346 3.76 25.00 9.57
CA LEU A 346 4.86 24.02 9.54
C LEU A 346 6.06 24.58 10.31
N THR A 347 6.62 23.77 11.21
CA THR A 347 7.81 24.11 12.02
C THR A 347 8.87 23.01 11.95
N THR A 348 10.09 23.33 12.37
CA THR A 348 11.14 22.32 12.58
C THR A 348 10.89 21.53 13.85
N ASP A 349 11.37 20.28 13.90
CA ASP A 349 11.22 19.42 15.08
C ASP A 349 11.84 20.05 16.33
N ALA A 350 12.99 20.73 16.16
CA ALA A 350 13.69 21.41 17.25
C ALA A 350 12.95 22.64 17.80
N ALA A 351 12.10 23.27 16.99
CA ALA A 351 11.30 24.42 17.41
C ALA A 351 9.95 24.00 18.01
N LEU A 352 9.54 22.73 17.89
CA LEU A 352 8.21 22.26 18.29
C LEU A 352 7.89 22.60 19.76
N ALA A 353 8.83 22.41 20.69
CA ALA A 353 8.59 22.71 22.11
C ALA A 353 8.26 24.19 22.36
N GLU A 354 8.99 25.11 21.74
CA GLU A 354 8.71 26.56 21.83
C GLU A 354 7.38 26.91 21.13
N GLN A 355 7.08 26.26 20.01
CA GLN A 355 5.81 26.45 19.31
C GLN A 355 4.63 25.95 20.15
N LEU A 356 4.74 24.80 20.82
CA LEU A 356 3.69 24.31 21.72
C LEU A 356 3.36 25.33 22.82
N ALA A 357 4.38 25.99 23.39
CA ALA A 357 4.20 27.02 24.42
C ALA A 357 3.56 28.33 23.92
N THR A 358 3.62 28.61 22.62
CA THR A 358 3.22 29.91 22.04
C THR A 358 2.05 29.84 21.07
N PHE A 359 1.77 28.68 20.49
CA PHE A 359 0.73 28.47 19.49
C PHE A 359 -0.65 28.19 20.10
N ASP A 360 -0.75 28.07 21.43
CA ASP A 360 -2.02 27.81 22.14
C ASP A 360 -2.68 26.51 21.63
N VAL A 361 -1.89 25.44 21.56
CA VAL A 361 -2.35 24.10 21.18
C VAL A 361 -3.01 23.46 22.40
N ALA A 362 -4.16 22.81 22.20
CA ALA A 362 -4.85 22.10 23.27
C ALA A 362 -4.56 20.58 23.26
N ALA A 363 -4.17 20.02 22.11
CA ALA A 363 -3.80 18.62 22.00
C ALA A 363 -2.65 18.39 21.01
N LEU A 364 -1.69 17.55 21.40
CA LEU A 364 -0.76 16.88 20.50
C LEU A 364 -1.41 15.58 20.01
N VAL A 365 -1.62 15.45 18.71
CA VAL A 365 -2.27 14.30 18.08
C VAL A 365 -1.24 13.55 17.24
N VAL A 366 -0.98 12.30 17.57
CA VAL A 366 0.04 11.48 16.89
C VAL A 366 -0.52 10.11 16.52
N GLY A 367 0.10 9.48 15.52
CA GLY A 367 -0.17 8.07 15.21
C GLY A 367 0.63 7.13 16.11
N ALA A 368 0.54 5.84 15.80
CA ALA A 368 1.43 4.81 16.31
C ALA A 368 1.81 3.86 15.17
N ASP A 369 2.99 3.25 15.25
CA ASP A 369 3.34 2.08 14.45
C ASP A 369 3.14 0.79 15.27
N THR A 370 3.46 0.86 16.57
CA THR A 370 3.17 -0.18 17.54
C THR A 370 2.79 0.42 18.89
N VAL A 371 1.78 -0.13 19.56
CA VAL A 371 1.47 0.12 20.97
C VAL A 371 1.85 -1.12 21.77
N LEU A 372 2.71 -0.98 22.77
CA LEU A 372 3.14 -2.11 23.62
C LEU A 372 2.05 -2.49 24.62
N PRO A 373 2.06 -3.73 25.17
CA PRO A 373 1.08 -4.17 26.16
C PRO A 373 1.06 -3.35 27.45
N ASP A 374 2.12 -2.59 27.74
CA ASP A 374 2.18 -1.66 28.88
C ASP A 374 1.67 -0.24 28.57
N GLY A 375 1.21 0.00 27.34
CA GLY A 375 0.70 1.29 26.87
C GLY A 375 1.76 2.21 26.26
N SER A 376 3.04 1.83 26.26
CA SER A 376 4.07 2.63 25.60
C SER A 376 3.88 2.60 24.08
N VAL A 377 4.17 3.70 23.41
CA VAL A 377 3.91 3.88 21.98
C VAL A 377 5.21 4.00 21.21
N LEU A 378 5.41 3.09 20.26
CA LEU A 378 6.42 3.21 19.22
C LEU A 378 5.83 4.00 18.05
N ASN A 379 6.42 5.14 17.74
CA ASN A 379 6.05 5.99 16.62
C ASN A 379 7.29 6.72 16.11
N LYS A 380 7.15 7.49 15.03
CA LYS A 380 8.24 8.26 14.43
C LYS A 380 9.09 9.00 15.47
N VAL A 381 10.41 8.94 15.30
CA VAL A 381 11.36 9.68 16.13
C VAL A 381 10.98 11.16 16.23
N GLY A 382 11.01 11.69 17.46
CA GLY A 382 10.47 13.01 17.79
C GLY A 382 9.15 12.94 18.55
N THR A 383 8.41 11.82 18.47
CA THR A 383 7.15 11.63 19.23
C THR A 383 7.39 11.72 20.73
N ARG A 384 8.41 11.03 21.25
CA ARG A 384 8.74 11.08 22.67
C ARG A 384 9.08 12.50 23.14
N ALA A 385 9.83 13.23 22.32
CA ALA A 385 10.22 14.61 22.62
C ALA A 385 9.00 15.55 22.60
N ALA A 386 8.13 15.42 21.59
CA ALA A 386 6.90 16.18 21.45
C ALA A 386 5.96 15.93 22.62
N ALA A 387 5.68 14.67 22.97
CA ALA A 387 4.82 14.30 24.09
C ALA A 387 5.39 14.78 25.43
N THR A 388 6.72 14.78 25.58
CA THR A 388 7.38 15.33 26.77
C THR A 388 7.20 16.84 26.89
N ALA A 389 7.34 17.57 25.79
CA ALA A 389 7.12 19.01 25.77
C ALA A 389 5.64 19.36 25.96
N ALA A 390 4.72 18.62 25.33
CA ALA A 390 3.28 18.78 25.52
C ALA A 390 2.90 18.65 27.01
N ALA A 391 3.40 17.60 27.67
CA ALA A 391 3.17 17.38 29.10
C ALA A 391 3.70 18.51 29.99
N SER A 392 4.83 19.16 29.65
CA SER A 392 5.34 20.29 30.44
C SER A 392 4.49 21.56 30.30
N GLU A 393 3.80 21.71 29.18
CA GLU A 393 2.88 22.83 28.90
C GLU A 393 1.42 22.52 29.29
N GLY A 394 1.13 21.32 29.78
CA GLY A 394 -0.23 20.89 30.12
C GLY A 394 -1.13 20.63 28.91
N ILE A 395 -0.54 20.20 27.80
CA ILE A 395 -1.21 19.85 26.54
C ILE A 395 -1.41 18.34 26.50
N ASP A 396 -2.64 17.90 26.22
CA ASP A 396 -2.97 16.47 26.17
C ASP A 396 -2.30 15.79 24.95
N CYS A 397 -1.77 14.60 25.14
CA CYS A 397 -1.20 13.75 24.10
C CYS A 397 -2.20 12.64 23.72
N LEU A 398 -2.78 12.76 22.53
CA LEU A 398 -3.75 11.83 21.96
C LEU A 398 -3.06 10.96 20.91
N VAL A 399 -3.07 9.65 21.12
CA VAL A 399 -2.57 8.67 20.15
C VAL A 399 -3.76 8.10 19.40
N VAL A 400 -3.80 8.31 18.08
CA VAL A 400 -4.90 7.86 17.20
C VAL A 400 -4.41 6.70 16.33
N THR A 401 -4.99 5.52 16.53
CA THR A 401 -4.51 4.29 15.89
C THR A 401 -5.57 3.19 15.88
N ALA A 402 -5.53 2.28 14.90
CA ALA A 402 -6.31 1.04 14.99
C ALA A 402 -5.82 0.15 16.14
N SER A 403 -6.72 -0.62 16.74
CA SER A 403 -6.39 -1.56 17.82
C SER A 403 -5.44 -2.67 17.35
N ASP A 404 -5.47 -3.03 16.06
CA ASP A 404 -4.54 -3.98 15.43
C ASP A 404 -3.06 -3.54 15.54
N LYS A 405 -2.76 -2.28 15.90
CA LYS A 405 -1.38 -1.84 16.16
C LYS A 405 -0.87 -2.18 17.57
N ILE A 406 -1.71 -2.74 18.44
CA ILE A 406 -1.30 -3.19 19.76
C ILE A 406 -0.50 -4.49 19.62
N ALA A 407 0.76 -4.52 20.04
CA ALA A 407 1.60 -5.70 19.99
C ALA A 407 0.99 -6.85 20.81
N PRO A 408 1.16 -8.12 20.36
CA PRO A 408 0.72 -9.26 21.13
C PRO A 408 1.41 -9.30 22.49
N ALA A 409 0.72 -9.82 23.51
CA ALA A 409 1.30 -9.98 24.84
C ALA A 409 2.53 -10.90 24.77
N ASP A 410 3.63 -10.50 25.43
CA ASP A 410 4.91 -11.23 25.40
C ASP A 410 4.73 -12.73 25.62
N GLY A 411 4.92 -13.50 24.55
CA GLY A 411 5.07 -14.95 24.59
C GLY A 411 6.29 -15.35 25.40
N ASP A 412 6.30 -16.54 25.99
CA ASP A 412 7.56 -17.24 26.32
C ASP A 412 8.30 -17.65 25.00
N ARG A 413 8.24 -16.82 23.94
CA ARG A 413 9.07 -16.96 22.75
C ARG A 413 10.48 -16.58 23.18
N GLY A 414 11.19 -17.57 23.69
CA GLY A 414 12.54 -17.43 24.20
C GLY A 414 13.41 -16.67 23.21
N ASP A 415 13.99 -15.58 23.72
CA ASP A 415 15.03 -14.78 23.09
C ASP A 415 16.06 -15.66 22.36
N ALA A 416 15.89 -15.78 21.06
CA ALA A 416 16.91 -16.33 20.17
C ALA A 416 17.63 -15.20 19.41
N ALA A 417 17.73 -14.00 20.00
CA ALA A 417 18.66 -12.95 19.55
C ALA A 417 18.87 -11.79 20.55
N ALA A 418 18.18 -11.72 21.69
CA ALA A 418 18.44 -10.66 22.66
C ALA A 418 19.79 -10.90 23.35
N ASP A 419 20.75 -10.03 23.06
CA ASP A 419 21.98 -9.91 23.84
C ASP A 419 21.60 -9.60 25.30
N ARG A 420 21.79 -10.59 26.18
CA ARG A 420 21.52 -10.51 27.62
C ARG A 420 22.43 -9.51 28.37
N SER A 421 23.18 -8.67 27.65
CA SER A 421 23.95 -7.56 28.19
C SER A 421 23.15 -6.26 28.35
N VAL A 422 21.94 -6.16 27.77
CA VAL A 422 21.12 -4.95 27.87
C VAL A 422 20.08 -5.04 28.98
N GLY A 423 19.97 -3.97 29.77
CA GLY A 423 19.12 -3.93 30.97
C GLY A 423 17.62 -4.02 30.65
N PRO A 424 16.76 -4.22 31.66
CA PRO A 424 15.30 -4.38 31.51
C PRO A 424 14.56 -3.17 30.93
N GLU A 425 15.26 -2.06 30.69
CA GLU A 425 14.77 -0.84 30.03
C GLU A 425 14.93 -0.89 28.49
N ASP A 426 15.61 -1.92 27.96
CA ASP A 426 15.78 -2.20 26.53
C ASP A 426 15.09 -3.52 26.19
N ARG A 427 13.76 -3.58 26.37
CA ARG A 427 12.95 -4.56 25.66
C ARG A 427 13.14 -4.22 24.18
N SER A 428 13.86 -5.05 23.44
CA SER A 428 14.41 -4.74 22.11
C SER A 428 13.31 -4.57 21.06
N VAL A 429 12.62 -3.41 21.08
CA VAL A 429 11.74 -3.00 20.01
C VAL A 429 12.62 -2.52 18.87
N ASP A 430 12.48 -3.13 17.69
CA ASP A 430 13.17 -2.68 16.49
C ASP A 430 12.73 -1.26 16.15
N ARG A 431 13.68 -0.32 16.15
CA ARG A 431 13.45 1.11 15.85
C ARG A 431 13.70 1.45 14.39
N GLU A 432 14.09 0.46 13.59
CA GLU A 432 14.49 0.57 12.19
C GLU A 432 15.52 1.67 11.92
N GLU A 433 16.80 1.28 11.92
CA GLU A 433 17.87 2.17 11.49
C GLU A 433 17.77 2.47 9.98
N ARG A 434 17.78 3.76 9.65
CA ARG A 434 17.84 4.25 8.27
C ARG A 434 19.28 4.40 7.80
N ASP A 435 19.46 4.68 6.52
CA ASP A 435 20.77 4.97 5.96
C ASP A 435 21.45 6.13 6.71
N PRO A 436 22.62 5.91 7.33
CA PRO A 436 23.44 6.97 7.93
C PRO A 436 23.68 8.17 7.03
N ALA A 437 23.79 7.96 5.71
CA ALA A 437 24.08 9.00 4.74
C ALA A 437 22.95 10.04 4.64
N GLU A 438 21.72 9.72 5.04
CA GLU A 438 20.63 10.70 5.12
C GLU A 438 20.89 11.81 6.15
N LEU A 439 21.70 11.50 7.17
CA LEU A 439 22.08 12.43 8.23
C LEU A 439 23.48 13.00 8.03
N TYR A 440 24.43 12.18 7.56
CA TYR A 440 25.82 12.58 7.35
C TYR A 440 26.47 11.84 6.17
N ASP A 441 26.81 12.59 5.12
CA ASP A 441 27.47 12.11 3.89
C ASP A 441 28.95 12.53 3.78
N GLY A 442 29.55 13.01 4.87
CA GLY A 442 30.92 13.50 4.91
C GLY A 442 31.97 12.40 5.18
N ASP A 443 33.24 12.76 5.00
CA ASP A 443 34.37 11.82 5.09
C ASP A 443 34.89 11.57 6.53
N ALA A 444 34.32 12.20 7.55
CA ALA A 444 34.79 11.99 8.93
C ALA A 444 34.34 10.64 9.47
N ASP A 445 35.22 9.97 10.22
CA ASP A 445 34.92 8.70 10.90
C ASP A 445 34.01 8.94 12.12
N LEU A 446 32.69 8.96 11.88
CA LEU A 446 31.64 9.16 12.86
C LEU A 446 30.74 7.93 12.95
N HIS A 447 30.29 7.62 14.16
CA HIS A 447 29.14 6.74 14.33
C HIS A 447 27.86 7.55 14.20
N VAL A 448 27.01 7.17 13.25
CA VAL A 448 25.74 7.82 12.95
C VAL A 448 24.61 6.87 13.36
N ALA A 449 23.74 7.35 14.24
CA ALA A 449 22.49 6.68 14.59
C ALA A 449 21.34 7.43 13.92
N ASN A 450 20.51 6.73 13.15
CA ASN A 450 19.40 7.30 12.41
C ASN A 450 18.13 6.44 12.57
N PRO A 451 17.62 6.30 13.80
CA PRO A 451 16.43 5.48 14.05
C PRO A 451 15.20 6.13 13.42
N THR A 452 14.34 5.30 12.82
CA THR A 452 13.04 5.74 12.31
C THR A 452 12.07 6.03 13.45
N PHE A 453 12.10 5.22 14.50
CA PHE A 453 11.13 5.26 15.60
C PHE A 453 11.76 5.56 16.96
N ASP A 454 10.97 6.17 17.84
CA ASP A 454 11.25 6.25 19.28
C ASP A 454 10.10 5.65 20.10
N VAL A 455 10.38 5.38 21.38
CA VAL A 455 9.39 4.86 22.34
C VAL A 455 8.95 6.00 23.25
N THR A 456 7.68 6.34 23.16
CA THR A 456 6.98 7.26 24.06
C THR A 456 6.39 6.46 25.23
N PRO A 457 6.83 6.71 26.47
CA PRO A 457 6.31 6.00 27.64
C PRO A 457 4.80 6.24 27.85
N ALA A 458 4.11 5.24 28.42
CA ALA A 458 2.67 5.31 28.66
C ALA A 458 2.22 6.48 29.55
N ASP A 459 3.07 6.97 30.47
CA ASP A 459 2.78 8.15 31.31
C ASP A 459 2.77 9.47 30.53
N ARG A 460 3.11 9.45 29.22
CA ARG A 460 3.06 10.59 28.30
C ARG A 460 1.95 10.49 27.27
N VAL A 461 1.02 9.56 27.44
CA VAL A 461 -0.14 9.35 26.58
C VAL A 461 -1.40 9.54 27.43
N ASP A 462 -2.18 10.57 27.13
CA ASP A 462 -3.40 10.90 27.88
C ASP A 462 -4.62 10.12 27.36
N ALA A 463 -4.63 9.80 26.06
CA ALA A 463 -5.67 8.96 25.47
C ALA A 463 -5.14 8.13 24.29
N LEU A 464 -5.51 6.85 24.27
CA LEU A 464 -5.34 5.95 23.12
C LEU A 464 -6.68 5.79 22.41
N VAL A 465 -6.88 6.50 21.29
CA VAL A 465 -8.12 6.53 20.53
C VAL A 465 -8.07 5.52 19.39
N THR A 466 -9.01 4.59 19.39
CA THR A 466 -9.10 3.48 18.42
C THR A 466 -10.50 3.35 17.83
N GLU A 467 -10.68 2.43 16.90
CA GLU A 467 -12.01 2.05 16.38
C GLU A 467 -12.91 1.40 17.44
N ARG A 468 -12.32 0.92 18.55
CA ARG A 468 -13.03 0.37 19.71
C ARG A 468 -13.36 1.44 20.76
N GLY A 469 -13.07 2.71 20.49
CA GLY A 469 -13.19 3.82 21.44
C GLY A 469 -11.84 4.19 22.06
N VAL A 470 -11.90 4.90 23.19
CA VAL A 470 -10.69 5.25 23.97
C VAL A 470 -10.39 4.06 24.88
N LEU A 471 -9.21 3.47 24.72
CA LEU A 471 -8.81 2.29 25.49
C LEU A 471 -8.04 2.68 26.76
N ASP A 472 -8.41 2.06 27.87
CA ASP A 472 -7.60 2.08 29.10
C ASP A 472 -6.51 0.98 29.10
N ALA A 473 -5.69 0.96 30.16
CA ALA A 473 -4.57 0.02 30.26
C ALA A 473 -5.00 -1.46 30.36
N ASP A 474 -6.18 -1.76 30.93
CA ASP A 474 -6.70 -3.12 30.98
C ASP A 474 -7.25 -3.55 29.62
N GLU A 475 -7.90 -2.65 28.90
CA GLU A 475 -8.37 -2.88 27.54
C GLU A 475 -7.22 -3.08 26.55
N VAL A 476 -6.13 -2.29 26.66
CA VAL A 476 -4.90 -2.51 25.87
C VAL A 476 -4.33 -3.90 26.11
N ARG A 477 -4.24 -4.34 27.38
CA ARG A 477 -3.79 -5.69 27.72
C ARG A 477 -4.71 -6.78 27.17
N ALA A 478 -6.02 -6.55 27.15
CA ALA A 478 -6.98 -7.49 26.59
C ALA A 478 -6.81 -7.65 25.08
N VAL A 479 -6.59 -6.56 24.34
CA VAL A 479 -6.27 -6.61 22.90
C VAL A 479 -4.94 -7.31 22.65
N ALA A 480 -3.91 -7.02 23.46
CA ALA A 480 -2.62 -7.70 23.36
C ALA A 480 -2.75 -9.22 23.58
N ALA A 481 -3.61 -9.66 24.50
CA ALA A 481 -3.91 -11.08 24.71
C ALA A 481 -4.67 -11.70 23.52
N GLU A 482 -5.64 -10.98 22.93
CA GLU A 482 -6.33 -11.38 21.70
C GLU A 482 -5.33 -11.64 20.57
N HIS A 483 -4.43 -10.69 20.30
CA HIS A 483 -3.40 -10.82 19.26
C HIS A 483 -2.43 -11.96 19.53
N ARG A 484 -2.13 -12.24 20.80
CA ARG A 484 -1.31 -13.40 21.16
C ARG A 484 -2.00 -14.70 20.74
N THR A 485 -3.26 -14.90 21.10
CA THR A 485 -4.03 -16.09 20.69
C THR A 485 -4.11 -16.23 19.18
N LEU A 486 -4.27 -15.12 18.46
CA LEU A 486 -4.27 -15.14 16.99
C LEU A 486 -2.93 -15.54 16.39
N SER A 487 -1.81 -15.49 17.12
CA SER A 487 -0.49 -15.89 16.64
C SER A 487 -0.12 -17.35 16.91
N GLU A 488 -0.97 -18.10 17.62
CA GLU A 488 -0.73 -19.51 18.02
C GLU A 488 -0.68 -20.49 16.82
N TRP A 489 -1.12 -20.09 15.62
CA TRP A 489 -1.00 -20.94 14.42
C TRP A 489 0.46 -21.15 13.99
N ASP A 490 1.37 -20.29 14.46
CA ASP A 490 2.80 -20.31 14.15
C ASP A 490 3.66 -20.98 15.25
N GLU A 491 3.03 -21.52 16.30
CA GLU A 491 3.69 -22.29 17.37
C GLU A 491 3.75 -23.79 17.03
#